data_AF-A0A9X8H3B1-F1
#
_entry.id   AF-A0A9X8H3B1-F1
#
_cell.length_a   1.000
_cell.length_b   1.000
_cell.length_c   1.000
_cell.angle_alpha   90.00
_cell.angle_beta   90.00
_cell.angle_gamma   90.00
#
_symmetry.space_group_name_H-M   'P 1'
#
loop_
_entity.id
_entity.type
_entity.pdbx_description
1 polymer ?
#
loop_
_entity_poly.entity_id
_entity_poly.type
_entity_poly.pdbx_seq_one_letter_code
_entity_poly.pdbx_strand_id
1 'polypeptide(L)'
;MDAYANHMRLQALKIMCKAYQPSVPVAFIKAQLRLDGKPGKGFLNECGIKLVDNGASKADVAMDCKASEIVSVLKSSAKSLL
;
A
#
# COMPACT_ATOMS: atom_id res chain seq x y z
N MET A 1 6.30 -13.37 -2.91
CA MET A 1 6.72 -12.26 -3.79
C MET A 1 8.20 -12.03 -3.58
N ASP A 2 8.91 -11.56 -4.61
CA ASP A 2 10.29 -11.10 -4.48
C ASP A 2 10.39 -9.93 -3.50
N ALA A 3 11.34 -10.00 -2.55
CA ALA A 3 11.56 -8.99 -1.52
C ALA A 3 11.92 -7.63 -2.14
N TYR A 4 12.67 -7.63 -3.24
CA TYR A 4 13.04 -6.41 -3.96
C TYR A 4 11.80 -5.76 -4.61
N ALA A 5 10.96 -6.57 -5.27
CA ALA A 5 9.70 -6.09 -5.84
C ALA A 5 8.76 -5.49 -4.78
N ASN A 6 8.73 -6.05 -3.57
CA ASN A 6 7.95 -5.49 -2.46
C ASN A 6 8.51 -4.16 -1.97
N HIS A 7 9.85 -4.03 -1.89
CA HIS A 7 10.49 -2.76 -1.54
C HIS A 7 10.14 -1.66 -2.57
N MET A 8 10.20 -1.97 -3.87
CA MET A 8 9.85 -1.03 -4.93
C MET A 8 8.37 -0.61 -4.87
N ARG A 9 7.46 -1.57 -4.63
CA ARG A 9 6.03 -1.28 -4.46
C ARG A 9 5.77 -0.39 -3.25
N LEU A 10 6.50 -0.57 -2.15
CA LEU A 10 6.40 0.27 -0.96
C LEU A 10 6.82 1.71 -1.24
N GLN A 11 7.94 1.90 -1.93
CA GLN A 11 8.41 3.24 -2.30
C GLN A 11 7.41 3.93 -3.23
N ALA A 12 6.91 3.20 -4.23
CA ALA A 12 5.87 3.70 -5.13
C ALA A 12 4.58 4.08 -4.37
N LEU A 13 4.15 3.26 -3.42
CA LEU A 13 3.00 3.57 -2.55
C LEU A 13 3.22 4.88 -1.79
N LYS A 14 4.38 5.05 -1.13
CA LYS A 14 4.72 6.29 -0.42
C LYS A 14 4.67 7.53 -1.30
N ILE A 15 5.19 7.43 -2.54
CA ILE A 15 5.17 8.54 -3.50
C ILE A 15 3.74 8.86 -3.92
N MET A 16 2.93 7.85 -4.26
CA MET A 16 1.53 8.04 -4.61
C MET A 16 0.75 8.72 -3.47
N CYS A 17 1.00 8.33 -2.21
CA CYS A 17 0.32 8.95 -1.08
C CYS A 17 0.66 10.41 -0.88
N LYS A 18 1.92 10.80 -1.15
CA LYS A 18 2.33 12.20 -1.11
C LYS A 18 1.75 13.01 -2.27
N ALA A 19 1.64 12.42 -3.45
CA ALA A 19 1.15 13.09 -4.65
C ALA A 19 -0.37 13.31 -4.65
N TYR A 20 -1.14 12.34 -4.16
CA TYR A 20 -2.60 12.30 -4.26
C TYR A 20 -3.31 12.53 -2.91
N GLN A 21 -2.74 13.36 -2.04
CA GLN A 21 -3.39 13.73 -0.77
C GLN A 21 -4.77 14.39 -1.05
N PRO A 22 -5.79 14.17 -0.19
CA PRO A 22 -5.71 13.51 1.12
C PRO A 22 -5.91 11.99 1.10
N SER A 23 -6.41 11.40 0.01
CA SER A 23 -6.75 9.97 -0.03
C SER A 23 -6.61 9.38 -1.43
N VAL A 24 -6.25 8.09 -1.53
CA VAL A 24 -6.13 7.38 -2.81
C VAL A 24 -7.03 6.14 -2.85
N PRO A 25 -7.85 5.94 -3.89
CA PRO A 25 -8.66 4.74 -4.05
C PRO A 25 -7.82 3.46 -4.03
N VAL A 26 -8.23 2.47 -3.23
CA VAL A 26 -7.49 1.20 -3.13
C VAL A 26 -7.47 0.44 -4.45
N ALA A 27 -8.53 0.54 -5.25
CA ALA A 27 -8.59 -0.05 -6.59
C ALA A 27 -7.48 0.51 -7.51
N PHE A 28 -7.24 1.81 -7.45
CA PHE A 28 -6.19 2.48 -8.21
C PHE A 28 -4.79 1.99 -7.81
N ILE A 29 -4.53 1.89 -6.49
CA ILE A 29 -3.26 1.36 -5.96
C ILE A 29 -3.03 -0.07 -6.41
N LYS A 30 -4.07 -0.91 -6.37
CA LYS A 30 -3.96 -2.31 -6.79
C LYS A 30 -3.62 -2.44 -8.26
N ALA A 31 -4.30 -1.68 -9.11
CA ALA A 31 -4.02 -1.66 -10.54
C ALA A 31 -2.58 -1.19 -10.83
N GLN A 32 -2.16 -0.08 -10.22
CA GLN A 32 -0.86 0.54 -10.52
C GLN A 32 0.32 -0.28 -9.98
N LEU A 33 0.18 -0.92 -8.82
CA LEU A 33 1.22 -1.75 -8.21
C LEU A 33 1.13 -3.23 -8.59
N ARG A 34 0.16 -3.59 -9.44
CA ARG A 34 -0.15 -4.98 -9.83
C ARG A 34 -0.31 -5.88 -8.60
N LEU A 35 -1.09 -5.40 -7.63
CA LEU A 35 -1.37 -6.09 -6.36
C LEU A 35 -2.61 -6.96 -6.52
N ASP A 36 -2.46 -8.03 -7.29
CA ASP A 36 -3.55 -8.96 -7.58
C ASP A 36 -3.63 -10.10 -6.57
N GLY A 37 -4.85 -10.60 -6.37
CA GLY A 37 -5.13 -11.79 -5.57
C GLY A 37 -4.79 -11.67 -4.07
N LYS A 38 -4.67 -12.84 -3.42
CA LYS A 38 -4.32 -12.96 -1.99
C LYS A 38 -3.00 -12.24 -1.63
N PRO A 39 -1.92 -12.34 -2.44
CA PRO A 39 -0.64 -11.69 -2.13
C PRO A 39 -0.74 -10.16 -2.10
N GLY A 40 -1.48 -9.55 -3.03
CA GLY A 40 -1.68 -8.10 -3.06
C GLY A 40 -2.47 -7.58 -1.85
N LYS A 41 -3.48 -8.34 -1.42
CA LYS A 41 -4.22 -8.04 -0.18
C LYS A 41 -3.32 -8.16 1.06
N GLY A 42 -2.44 -9.16 1.11
CA GLY A 42 -1.44 -9.32 2.17
C GLY A 42 -0.51 -8.12 2.27
N PHE A 43 0.04 -7.67 1.14
CA PHE A 43 0.91 -6.48 1.08
C PHE A 43 0.24 -5.22 1.65
N LEU A 44 -1.01 -4.96 1.25
CA LEU A 44 -1.77 -3.81 1.73
C LEU A 44 -2.01 -3.88 3.25
N ASN A 45 -2.36 -5.06 3.77
CA ASN A 45 -2.53 -5.27 5.21
C ASN A 45 -1.20 -5.09 5.98
N GLU A 46 -0.08 -5.54 5.43
CA GLU A 46 1.26 -5.41 6.03
C GLU A 46 1.77 -3.96 6.04
N CYS A 47 1.28 -3.12 5.14
CA CYS A 47 1.68 -1.72 5.03
C CYS A 47 0.98 -0.79 6.03
N GLY A 48 0.11 -1.30 6.91
CA GLY A 48 -0.54 -0.49 7.94
C GLY A 48 -1.48 0.60 7.38
N ILE A 49 -2.05 0.37 6.19
CA ILE A 49 -2.91 1.35 5.54
C ILE A 49 -4.23 1.53 6.31
N LYS A 50 -4.60 2.78 6.57
CA LYS A 50 -5.92 3.12 7.10
C LYS A 50 -6.85 3.42 5.94
N LEU A 51 -7.96 2.71 5.94
CA LEU A 51 -9.00 2.85 4.93
C LEU A 51 -10.05 3.81 5.45
N VAL A 52 -10.42 4.78 4.62
CA VAL A 52 -11.59 5.64 4.80
C VAL A 52 -12.68 5.07 3.92
N ASP A 53 -13.79 4.69 4.53
CA ASP A 53 -14.99 4.28 3.81
C ASP A 53 -15.89 5.52 3.66
N ASN A 54 -16.09 5.98 2.43
CA ASN A 54 -17.01 7.08 2.12
C ASN A 54 -18.46 6.61 1.95
N GLY A 55 -18.78 5.36 2.32
CA GLY A 55 -20.15 4.90 2.59
C GLY A 55 -21.03 4.60 1.37
N ALA A 56 -20.51 4.72 0.14
CA ALA A 56 -21.29 4.46 -1.08
C ALA A 56 -21.14 3.01 -1.60
N SER A 57 -19.95 2.41 -1.53
CA SER A 57 -19.73 1.00 -1.85
C SER A 57 -18.32 0.53 -1.43
N LYS A 58 -18.08 -0.79 -1.39
CA LYS A 58 -16.72 -1.36 -1.21
C LYS A 58 -15.71 -0.94 -2.28
N ALA A 59 -16.17 -0.37 -3.41
CA ALA A 59 -15.31 0.19 -4.45
C ALA A 59 -14.81 1.61 -4.12
N ASP A 60 -15.48 2.31 -3.20
CA ASP A 60 -15.16 3.68 -2.77
C ASP A 60 -14.20 3.72 -1.58
N VAL A 61 -13.63 2.56 -1.22
CA VAL A 61 -12.63 2.44 -0.18
C VAL A 61 -11.36 3.14 -0.65
N ALA A 62 -11.06 4.27 -0.03
CA ALA A 62 -9.83 5.02 -0.23
C ALA A 62 -8.88 4.79 0.95
N MET A 63 -7.60 4.82 0.69
CA MET A 63 -6.57 4.85 1.71
C MET A 63 -6.33 6.30 2.13
N ASP A 64 -6.37 6.56 3.43
CA ASP A 64 -6.01 7.84 4.02
C ASP A 64 -4.50 8.03 3.95
N CYS A 65 -4.01 8.95 3.13
CA CYS A 65 -2.59 9.18 2.98
C CYS A 65 -1.93 9.83 4.21
N LYS A 66 -2.73 10.47 5.06
CA LYS A 66 -2.27 11.22 6.24
C LYS A 66 -2.34 10.36 7.49
N ALA A 67 -3.37 9.53 7.62
CA ALA A 67 -3.55 8.64 8.76
C ALA A 67 -2.86 7.27 8.60
N SER A 68 -2.49 6.89 7.37
CA SER A 68 -1.70 5.68 7.09
C SER A 68 -0.23 5.91 7.38
N GLU A 69 0.30 5.16 8.34
CA GLU A 69 1.74 5.02 8.52
C GLU A 69 2.19 3.92 7.57
N ILE A 70 2.59 4.29 6.35
CA ILE A 70 3.05 3.35 5.31
C ILE A 70 4.43 2.81 5.71
N VAL A 71 4.42 1.93 6.70
CA VAL A 71 5.59 1.27 7.25
C VAL A 71 5.45 -0.19 6.87
N SER A 72 6.31 -0.65 5.97
CA SER A 72 6.37 -2.06 5.69
C SER A 72 6.97 -2.76 6.91
N VAL A 73 6.16 -3.54 7.61
CA VAL A 73 6.66 -4.62 8.47
C VAL A 73 7.05 -5.80 7.56
N LEU A 74 7.90 -5.56 6.56
CA LEU A 74 8.75 -6.64 6.06
C LEU A 74 9.63 -6.97 7.25
N LYS A 75 9.20 -7.97 8.04
CA LYS A 75 10.02 -8.61 9.08
C LYS A 75 11.45 -8.57 8.60
N SER A 76 12.27 -7.78 9.31
CA SER A 76 13.70 -7.61 9.14
C SER A 76 14.35 -8.76 8.35
N SER A 77 14.29 -8.66 7.03
CA SER A 77 15.08 -9.50 6.12
C SER A 77 16.02 -8.63 5.30
N ALA A 78 16.11 -7.34 5.66
CA ALA A 78 17.34 -6.56 5.50
C ALA A 78 18.39 -7.14 6.46
N LYS A 79 18.75 -8.42 6.24
CA LYS A 79 20.08 -8.88 6.57
C LYS A 79 20.97 -8.13 5.59
N SER A 80 21.45 -6.98 6.05
CA SER A 80 22.63 -6.27 5.56
C SER A 80 22.94 -6.55 4.09
N LEU A 81 22.28 -5.84 3.17
CA LEU A 81 22.92 -5.60 1.88
C LEU A 81 23.92 -4.48 2.15
N LEU A 82 25.14 -4.93 2.47
CA LEU A 82 26.39 -4.17 2.48
C LEU A 82 26.46 -3.19 1.31
#